data_AF-A0A5Q4G0L7-F1
#
_entry.id   AF-A0A5Q4G0L7-F1
#
_cell.length_a   1.000
_cell.length_b   1.000
_cell.length_c   1.000
_cell.angle_alpha   90.00
_cell.angle_beta   90.00
_cell.angle_gamma   90.00
#
_symmetry.space_group_name_H-M   'P 1'
#
loop_
_entity.id
_entity.type
_entity.pdbx_description
1 polymer ?
#
loop_
_entity_poly.entity_id
_entity_poly.type
_entity_poly.pdbx_seq_one_letter_code
_entity_poly.pdbx_strand_id
1 'polypeptide(L)' 'MREDVRFVLRLWRDGREASAWRASLRDLRGDRTHVFRSIGACFAYLQARAVDLDVGFDPDPEKEAP' A
#
# COMPACT_ATOMS: atom_id res chain seq x y z
N MET A 1 -4.05 21.87 4.38
CA MET A 1 -4.88 20.71 4.76
C MET A 1 -4.20 19.47 4.19
N ARG A 2 -3.70 18.55 5.03
CA ARG A 2 -3.27 17.23 4.56
C ARG A 2 -4.55 16.47 4.22
N GLU A 3 -4.75 16.13 2.95
CA GLU A 3 -5.91 15.33 2.54
C GLU A 3 -5.60 13.85 2.81
N ASP A 4 -6.47 13.17 3.55
CA ASP A 4 -6.35 11.74 3.81
C ASP A 4 -6.48 10.94 2.51
N VAL A 5 -5.36 10.39 2.03
CA VAL A 5 -5.35 9.47 0.89
C VAL A 5 -5.71 8.07 1.38
N ARG A 6 -6.82 7.53 0.87
CA ARG A 6 -7.31 6.20 1.23
C ARG A 6 -7.20 5.24 0.06
N PHE A 7 -6.74 4.03 0.38
CA PHE A 7 -6.57 2.95 -0.59
C PHE A 7 -7.35 1.71 -0.19
N VAL A 8 -7.82 0.96 -1.19
CA VAL A 8 -8.28 -0.42 -1.01
C VAL A 8 -7.21 -1.34 -1.56
N LEU A 9 -6.61 -2.15 -0.68
CA LEU A 9 -5.65 -3.19 -1.04
C LEU A 9 -6.39 -4.51 -1.25
N ARG A 10 -6.18 -5.12 -2.42
CA ARG A 10 -6.58 -6.50 -2.69
C ARG A 10 -5.34 -7.35 -2.90
N LEU A 11 -5.25 -8.43 -2.15
CA LEU A 11 -4.23 -9.46 -2.30
C LEU A 11 -4.87 -10.72 -2.85
N TRP A 12 -4.20 -11.39 -3.78
CA TRP A 12 -4.61 -12.69 -4.26
C TRP A 12 -3.41 -13.52 -4.64
N ARG A 13 -3.66 -14.82 -4.78
CA ARG A 13 -2.66 -15.78 -5.23
C ARG A 13 -2.96 -16.22 -6.64
N ASP A 14 -1.96 -16.13 -7.50
CA ASP A 14 -1.98 -16.54 -8.90
C ASP A 14 -0.96 -17.67 -9.10
N GLY A 15 -1.34 -18.88 -8.68
CA GLY A 15 -0.48 -20.08 -8.70
C GLY A 15 -0.17 -20.67 -7.32
N ARG A 16 0.64 -21.74 -7.30
CA ARG A 16 1.00 -22.50 -6.08
C ARG A 16 2.42 -22.26 -5.56
N GLU A 17 3.23 -21.49 -6.28
CA GLU A 17 4.57 -21.09 -5.84
C GLU A 17 4.53 -20.01 -4.75
N ALA A 18 5.64 -19.76 -4.06
CA ALA A 18 5.76 -18.72 -3.04
C ALA A 18 5.69 -17.31 -3.66
N SER A 19 6.22 -17.14 -4.87
CA SER A 19 6.14 -15.92 -5.69
C SER A 19 4.77 -15.67 -6.34
N ALA A 20 3.77 -16.51 -6.09
CA ALA A 20 2.45 -16.43 -6.72
C ALA A 20 1.59 -15.27 -6.20
N TRP A 21 1.99 -14.61 -5.11
CA TRP A 21 1.20 -13.51 -4.54
C TRP A 21 1.24 -12.26 -5.43
N ARG A 22 0.05 -11.70 -5.63
CA ARG A 22 -0.21 -10.49 -6.41
C ARG A 22 -0.96 -9.49 -5.56
N ALA A 23 -0.89 -8.22 -5.96
CA ALA A 23 -1.58 -7.15 -5.28
C ALA A 23 -2.19 -6.16 -6.28
N SER A 24 -3.30 -5.54 -5.89
CA SER A 24 -3.80 -4.34 -6.54
C SER A 24 -4.18 -3.30 -5.50
N LEU A 25 -3.92 -2.05 -5.81
CA LEU A 25 -4.22 -0.91 -4.96
C LEU A 25 -5.16 0.01 -5.72
N ARG A 26 -6.37 0.23 -5.20
CA ARG A 26 -7.31 1.21 -5.73
C ARG A 26 -7.21 2.49 -4.90
N ASP A 27 -6.88 3.59 -5.55
CA ASP A 27 -6.97 4.94 -5.01
C ASP A 27 -8.43 5.39 -5.04
N LEU A 28 -9.00 5.67 -3.86
CA LEU A 28 -10.40 6.07 -3.73
C LEU A 28 -10.67 7.51 -4.18
N ARG A 29 -9.63 8.35 -4.31
CA ARG A 29 -9.74 9.73 -4.75
C ARG A 29 -9.72 9.84 -6.27
N GLY A 30 -8.76 9.17 -6.91
CA GLY A 30 -8.55 9.25 -8.35
C GLY A 30 -9.29 8.21 -9.17
N ASP A 31 -9.97 7.27 -8.50
CA ASP A 31 -10.52 6.02 -9.07
C ASP A 31 -9.51 5.27 -9.96
N ARG A 32 -8.23 5.31 -9.58
CA ARG A 32 -7.15 4.63 -10.27
C ARG A 32 -6.83 3.32 -9.58
N THR A 33 -6.69 2.27 -10.36
CA THR A 33 -6.25 0.96 -9.87
C THR A 33 -4.86 0.64 -10.41
N HIS A 34 -3.93 0.35 -9.51
CA HIS A 34 -2.60 -0.14 -9.82
C HIS A 34 -2.54 -1.65 -9.57
N VAL A 35 -1.97 -2.41 -10.50
CA VAL A 35 -1.78 -3.86 -10.37
C VAL A 35 -0.30 -4.18 -10.29
N PHE A 36 0.08 -5.03 -9.33
CA PHE A 36 1.46 -5.36 -9.03
C PHE A 36 1.70 -6.87 -9.19
N ARG A 37 2.83 -7.22 -9.82
CA ARG A 37 3.26 -8.63 -9.99
C ARG A 37 3.75 -9.27 -8.70
N SER A 38 4.01 -8.48 -7.66
CA SER A 38 4.42 -8.97 -6.34
C SER A 38 3.94 -8.03 -5.24
N ILE A 39 3.82 -8.55 -4.02
CA ILE A 39 3.54 -7.75 -2.83
C ILE A 39 4.65 -6.71 -2.59
N GLY A 40 5.92 -7.08 -2.83
CA GLY A 40 7.06 -6.17 -2.67
C GLY A 40 6.99 -4.94 -3.56
N ALA A 41 6.55 -5.09 -4.83
CA ALA A 41 6.36 -3.95 -5.72
C ALA A 41 5.22 -3.02 -5.25
N CYS A 42 4.16 -3.57 -4.65
CA CYS A 42 3.09 -2.78 -4.05
C CYS A 42 3.59 -1.97 -2.84
N PHE A 43 4.40 -2.57 -1.97
CA PHE A 43 4.97 -1.85 -0.83
C PHE A 43 5.96 -0.76 -1.26
N ALA A 44 6.82 -1.03 -2.23
CA ALA A 44 7.72 -0.01 -2.78
C ALA A 44 6.95 1.19 -3.35
N TYR A 45 5.83 0.94 -4.04
CA TYR A 45 4.94 1.99 -4.52
C TYR A 45 4.34 2.81 -3.37
N LEU A 46 3.78 2.16 -2.34
CA LEU A 46 3.21 2.84 -1.17
C LEU A 46 4.27 3.66 -0.42
N GLN A 47 5.49 3.15 -0.28
CA GLN A 47 6.58 3.85 0.38
C GLN A 47 6.98 5.11 -0.41
N ALA A 48 7.13 5.01 -1.73
CA ALA A 48 7.39 6.18 -2.57
C ALA A 48 6.28 7.24 -2.45
N ARG A 49 5.01 6.79 -2.40
CA ARG A 49 3.86 7.69 -2.22
C ARG A 49 3.77 8.30 -0.84
N ALA A 50 4.16 7.58 0.22
CA ALA A 50 4.19 8.12 1.58
C ALA A 50 5.23 9.23 1.71
N VAL A 51 6.39 9.07 1.06
CA VAL A 51 7.43 10.11 0.95
C VAL A 51 6.91 11.33 0.19
N ASP A 52 6.21 11.13 -0.94
CA ASP A 52 5.63 12.23 -1.72
C ASP A 52 4.48 12.96 -1.00
N LEU A 53 3.78 12.29 -0.09
CA LEU A 53 2.61 12.81 0.63
C LEU A 53 2.95 13.42 2.00
N ASP A 54 4.22 13.45 2.40
CA ASP A 54 4.67 13.91 3.72
C ASP A 54 3.89 13.24 4.87
N VAL A 55 3.47 11.99 4.65
CA VAL A 55 2.91 11.13 5.69
C VAL A 55 4.13 10.50 6.34
N GLY A 56 4.61 11.12 7.42
CA GLY A 56 5.58 10.50 8.29
C GLY A 56 5.03 9.15 8.73
N PHE A 57 5.54 8.07 8.14
CA PHE A 57 5.38 6.75 8.70
C PHE A 57 6.19 6.77 9.99
N ASP A 58 5.54 6.93 11.15
CA ASP A 58 6.15 6.70 12.45
C ASP A 58 6.08 5.18 12.68
N PRO A 59 7.19 4.44 12.53
CA PRO A 59 7.20 2.99 12.67
C PRO A 59 7.14 2.56 14.14
N ASP A 60 6.93 3.47 15.10
CA ASP A 60 7.01 3.18 16.52
C ASP A 60 5.69 2.57 17.06
N PRO A 61 5.63 1.24 17.30
CA PRO A 61 4.43 0.59 17.82
C PRO A 61 4.18 0.88 19.31
N GLU A 62 5.06 1.62 20.00
CA GLU A 62 4.98 1.81 21.45
C GLU A 62 4.17 3.05 21.89
N LYS A 63 3.66 3.87 20.96
CA LYS A 63 2.84 5.06 21.30
C LYS A 63 1.34 4.83 21.39
N GLU A 64 0.84 3.63 21.06
CA GLU A 64 -0.58 3.27 21.22
C GLU A 64 -0.81 2.39 22.46
N ALA A 65 -0.50 2.92 23.64
CA ALA A 65 -1.06 2.39 24.88
C ALA A 65 -1.41 3.56 25.83
N PRO A 66 -2.57 3.50 26.51
CA PRO A 66 -3.20 4.63 27.21
C PRO A 66 -2.42 5.17 28.42
#